data_AF-L7F251-F1
#
_entry.id   AF-L7F251-F1
#
_cell.length_a   1.000
_cell.length_b   1.000
_cell.length_c   1.000
_cell.angle_alpha   90.00
_cell.angle_beta   90.00
_cell.angle_gamma   90.00
#
_symmetry.space_group_name_H-M   'P 1'
#
loop_
_entity.id
_entity.type
_entity.pdbx_description
1 polymer ?
#
loop_
_entity_poly.entity_id
_entity_poly.type
_entity_poly.pdbx_seq_one_letter_code
_entity_poly.pdbx_strand_id
1 'polypeptide(L)' 'MFQFRRAVEAGYRYLETDVHRTADGKLVAFHDSTLDRVTDGGGRIADLSWSDIR' A
#
# COMPACT_ATOMS: atom_id res chain seq x y z
N MET A 1 -4.16 6.52 -4.27
CA MET A 1 -5.50 6.65 -4.89
C MET A 1 -5.50 7.18 -6.32
N PHE A 2 -4.54 8.01 -6.76
CA PHE A 2 -4.51 8.54 -8.13
C PHE A 2 -4.49 7.46 -9.22
N GLN A 3 -3.68 6.41 -9.07
CA GLN A 3 -3.55 5.35 -10.06
C GLN A 3 -4.83 4.50 -10.23
N PHE A 4 -5.51 4.17 -9.13
CA PHE A 4 -6.80 3.49 -9.20
C PHE A 4 -7.85 4.32 -9.92
N ARG A 5 -7.91 5.64 -9.65
CA ARG A 5 -8.82 6.54 -10.37
C ARG A 5 -8.52 6.54 -11.87
N ARG A 6 -7.25 6.69 -12.25
CA ARG A 6 -6.84 6.68 -13.66
C ARG A 6 -7.20 5.37 -14.36
N ALA A 7 -7.08 4.23 -13.68
CA ALA A 7 -7.48 2.94 -14.23
C ALA A 7 -9.01 2.88 -14.45
N VAL A 8 -9.82 3.36 -13.50
CA VAL A 8 -11.27 3.44 -13.68
C VAL A 8 -11.65 4.36 -14.84
N GLU A 9 -11.03 5.54 -14.92
CA GLU A 9 -11.25 6.51 -16.02
C GLU A 9 -10.84 5.95 -17.39
N ALA A 10 -9.84 5.07 -17.43
CA ALA A 10 -9.42 4.36 -18.64
C ALA A 10 -10.36 3.19 -19.02
N GLY A 11 -11.41 2.91 -18.26
CA GLY A 11 -12.42 1.90 -18.56
C GLY A 11 -12.15 0.50 -18.00
N TYR A 12 -11.14 0.34 -17.14
CA TYR A 12 -10.88 -0.95 -16.50
C TYR A 12 -11.98 -1.29 -15.48
N ARG A 13 -12.52 -2.52 -15.57
CA ARG A 13 -13.60 -3.01 -14.70
C ARG A 13 -13.10 -3.68 -13.43
N TYR A 14 -11.91 -4.26 -13.46
CA TYR A 14 -11.31 -4.95 -12.34
C TYR A 14 -9.97 -4.33 -12.02
N LEU A 15 -9.68 -4.20 -10.74
CA LEU A 15 -8.41 -3.74 -10.21
C LEU A 15 -7.92 -4.81 -9.25
N GLU A 16 -6.67 -5.19 -9.44
CA GLU A 16 -5.93 -6.05 -8.53
C GLU A 16 -5.00 -5.14 -7.71
N THR A 17 -4.80 -5.51 -6.45
CA THR A 17 -3.86 -4.85 -5.56
C THR A 17 -3.44 -5.81 -4.46
N ASP A 18 -2.19 -5.70 -4.06
CA ASP A 18 -1.66 -6.37 -2.88
C ASP A 18 -2.03 -5.63 -1.61
N VAL A 19 -2.12 -6.39 -0.50
CA VAL A 19 -2.39 -5.85 0.82
C VAL A 19 -1.43 -6.43 1.85
N HIS A 20 -0.90 -5.56 2.71
CA HIS A 20 -0.18 -5.95 3.92
C HIS A 20 -0.89 -5.44 5.16
N ARG A 21 -0.60 -6.08 6.30
CA ARG A 21 -1.12 -5.69 7.62
C ARG A 21 -0.01 -5.03 8.43
N THR A 22 -0.30 -3.90 9.07
CA THR A 22 0.58 -3.25 10.05
C THR A 22 0.64 -4.01 11.38
N ALA A 23 1.59 -3.66 12.24
CA ALA A 23 1.71 -4.23 13.59
C ALA A 23 0.41 -4.07 14.40
N ASP A 24 -0.26 -2.92 14.28
CA ASP A 24 -1.53 -2.60 14.93
C ASP A 24 -2.78 -3.02 14.14
N GLY A 25 -2.62 -3.79 13.05
CA GLY A 25 -3.71 -4.46 12.36
C GLY A 25 -4.46 -3.65 11.30
N LYS A 26 -3.91 -2.51 10.87
CA LYS A 26 -4.43 -1.77 9.71
C LYS A 26 -3.96 -2.41 8.41
N LEU A 27 -4.80 -2.36 7.38
CA LEU A 27 -4.49 -2.86 6.05
C LEU A 27 -3.96 -1.75 5.16
N VAL A 28 -2.91 -2.05 4.41
CA VAL A 28 -2.21 -1.09 3.53
C VAL A 28 -2.12 -1.70 2.14
N ALA A 29 -2.55 -0.95 1.12
CA ALA A 29 -2.39 -1.34 -0.27
C ALA A 29 -0.95 -1.09 -0.73
N PHE A 30 -0.13 -2.14 -0.76
CA PHE A 30 1.30 -2.07 -1.05
C PHE A 30 1.80 -3.44 -1.50
N HIS A 31 2.64 -3.49 -2.55
CA HIS A 31 3.11 -4.76 -3.11
C HIS A 31 4.24 -5.38 -2.27
N ASP A 32 5.33 -4.64 -2.07
CA ASP A 32 6.49 -5.17 -1.38
C ASP A 32 6.21 -5.33 0.13
N SER A 33 6.89 -6.27 0.79
CA SER A 33 6.79 -6.38 2.24
C SER A 33 7.47 -5.23 3.00
N THR A 34 8.28 -4.41 2.31
CA THR A 34 9.03 -3.29 2.90
C THR A 34 8.83 -1.99 2.13
N LEU A 35 9.06 -0.87 2.81
CA LEU A 35 8.77 0.48 2.29
C LEU A 35 9.84 1.03 1.34
N ASP A 36 11.02 0.41 1.30
CA ASP A 36 12.27 0.97 0.77
C ASP A 36 12.24 1.32 -0.73
N ARG A 37 11.46 0.59 -1.55
CA ARG A 37 11.54 0.73 -3.01
C ARG A 37 10.80 1.95 -3.56
N VAL A 38 9.70 2.36 -2.95
CA VAL A 38 8.75 3.35 -3.53
C VAL A 38 8.30 4.43 -2.56
N THR A 39 8.93 4.53 -1.39
CA THR A 39 8.66 5.56 -0.39
C THR A 39 9.97 6.09 0.18
N ASP A 40 9.90 7.20 0.91
CA ASP A 40 11.05 7.71 1.68
C ASP A 40 11.22 7.02 3.05
N GLY A 41 10.30 6.12 3.41
CA GLY A 41 10.37 5.29 4.60
C GLY A 41 11.12 3.98 4.36
N GLY A 42 11.45 3.27 5.44
CA GLY A 42 12.14 1.98 5.39
C GLY A 42 11.60 0.99 6.42
N GLY A 43 11.90 -0.28 6.22
CA GLY A 43 11.49 -1.36 7.11
C GLY A 43 10.24 -2.12 6.65
N ARG A 44 9.92 -3.20 7.37
CA ARG A 44 8.83 -4.12 7.03
C ARG A 44 7.51 -3.57 7.54
N ILE A 45 6.48 -3.59 6.68
CA ILE A 45 5.14 -3.07 7.02
C ILE A 45 4.57 -3.77 8.25
N ALA A 46 4.80 -5.08 8.40
CA ALA A 46 4.32 -5.87 9.53
C ALA A 46 4.89 -5.46 10.90
N ASP A 47 6.00 -4.72 10.91
CA ASP A 47 6.70 -4.31 12.13
C ASP A 47 6.39 -2.84 12.52
N LEU A 48 5.64 -2.11 11.68
CA LEU A 48 5.32 -0.69 11.85
C LEU A 48 3.85 -0.51 12.24
N SER A 49 3.56 0.49 13.07
CA SER A 49 2.18 0.93 13.35
C SER A 49 1.64 1.81 12.23
N TRP A 50 0.33 1.95 12.12
CA TRP A 50 -0.26 2.87 11.13
C TRP A 50 0.23 4.31 11.28
N SER A 51 0.50 4.77 12.50
CA SER A 51 1.05 6.12 12.74
C SER A 51 2.46 6.31 12.18
N ASP A 52 3.22 5.23 12.00
CA ASP A 52 4.59 5.31 11.47
C ASP A 52 4.61 5.47 9.94
N ILE A 53 3.52 5.13 9.25
CA ILE A 53 3.49 4.98 7.79
C ILE A 53 2.39 5.81 7.08
N ARG A 54 1.65 6.64 7.81
CA ARG A 54 0.54 7.46 7.28
C ARG A 54 1.01 8.79 6.67
#